data_AF-A0A813ETP7-F1
#
_entry.id   AF-A0A813ETP7-F1
#
_cell.length_a   1.000
_cell.length_b   1.000
_cell.length_c   1.000
_cell.angle_alpha   90.00
_cell.angle_beta   90.00
_cell.angle_gamma   90.00
#
_symmetry.space_group_name_H-M   'P 1'
#
loop_
_entity.id
_entity.type
_entity.pdbx_description
1 polymer ?
#
loop_
_entity_poly.entity_id
_entity_poly.type
_entity_poly.pdbx_seq_one_letter_code
_entity_poly.pdbx_strand_id
1 'polypeptide(L)'
;AIRRALPPPSLQQRLLAMLQAIDERLEKAGITYWVTGGTLLGAIRHGGFIPHDDDLDIELLEEDLPRAQVALGSVGESFRGGGEWTGSGVPMGRFFFWGQDGRFSESVDVFLRKARPLQELSEFPSEE
;
A
#
# COMPACT_ATOMS: atom_id res chain seq x y z
N ALA A 1 20.26 -22.33 -15.21
CA ALA A 1 21.66 -22.22 -14.75
C ALA A 1 22.01 -20.82 -14.23
N ILE A 2 21.60 -19.72 -14.89
CA ILE A 2 21.97 -18.33 -14.48
C ILE A 2 21.15 -17.77 -13.30
N ARG A 3 19.86 -18.12 -13.16
CA ARG A 3 18.99 -17.61 -12.08
C ARG A 3 19.44 -17.96 -10.65
N ARG A 4 20.30 -18.98 -10.45
CA ARG A 4 20.87 -19.33 -9.15
C ARG A 4 22.16 -18.55 -8.82
N ALA A 5 22.71 -17.80 -9.77
CA ALA A 5 23.95 -17.06 -9.61
C ALA A 5 23.73 -15.60 -9.17
N LEU A 6 22.52 -15.07 -9.34
CA LEU A 6 22.16 -13.72 -8.86
C LEU A 6 21.50 -13.82 -7.49
N PRO A 7 21.83 -12.91 -6.55
CA PRO A 7 21.12 -12.85 -5.27
C PRO A 7 19.63 -12.54 -5.51
N PRO A 8 18.74 -13.02 -4.64
CA PRO A 8 17.35 -12.60 -4.69
C PRO A 8 17.26 -11.07 -4.52
N PRO A 9 16.23 -10.42 -5.09
CA PRO A 9 16.02 -8.98 -4.86
C PRO A 9 15.90 -8.70 -3.36
N SER A 10 16.33 -7.52 -2.93
CA SER A 10 16.12 -7.05 -1.56
C SER A 10 14.63 -6.93 -1.25
N LEU A 11 14.29 -6.84 0.04
CA LEU A 11 12.91 -6.60 0.47
C LEU A 11 12.32 -5.35 -0.19
N GLN A 12 13.02 -4.22 -0.10
CA GLN A 12 12.58 -2.96 -0.69
C GLN A 12 12.44 -3.02 -2.23
N GLN A 13 13.24 -3.83 -2.91
CA GLN A 13 13.07 -4.07 -4.35
C GLN A 13 11.78 -4.85 -4.66
N ARG A 14 11.41 -5.82 -3.81
CA ARG A 14 10.14 -6.54 -3.93
C ARG A 14 8.94 -5.63 -3.64
N LEU A 15 9.02 -4.83 -2.57
CA LEU A 15 7.99 -3.85 -2.22
C LEU A 15 7.79 -2.81 -3.33
N LEU A 16 8.88 -2.28 -3.92
CA LEU A 16 8.78 -1.36 -5.06
C LEU A 16 8.12 -2.01 -6.28
N ALA A 17 8.51 -3.23 -6.63
CA ALA A 17 7.91 -3.96 -7.75
C ALA A 17 6.40 -4.23 -7.51
N MET A 18 6.03 -4.48 -6.26
CA MET A 18 4.62 -4.59 -5.87
C MET A 18 3.87 -3.27 -5.99
N LEU A 19 4.45 -2.16 -5.51
CA LEU A 19 3.86 -0.83 -5.66
C LEU A 19 3.61 -0.49 -7.14
N GLN A 20 4.57 -0.78 -8.01
CA GLN A 20 4.42 -0.59 -9.46
C GLN A 20 3.29 -1.44 -10.06
N ALA A 21 3.17 -2.70 -9.63
CA ALA A 21 2.09 -3.58 -10.08
C ALA A 21 0.70 -3.13 -9.57
N ILE A 22 0.64 -2.58 -8.35
CA ILE A 22 -0.57 -1.96 -7.79
C ILE A 22 -0.92 -0.70 -8.60
N ASP A 23 0.05 0.18 -8.81
CA ASP A 23 -0.10 1.45 -9.55
C ASP A 23 -0.75 1.22 -10.90
N GLU A 24 -0.14 0.35 -11.72
CA GLU A 24 -0.64 0.03 -13.06
C GLU A 24 -2.09 -0.47 -13.07
N ARG A 25 -2.53 -1.15 -12.00
CA ARG A 25 -3.86 -1.75 -11.92
C ARG A 25 -4.90 -0.79 -11.41
N LEU A 26 -4.55 -0.01 -10.39
CA LEU A 26 -5.42 1.03 -9.87
C LEU A 26 -5.58 2.16 -10.90
N GLU A 27 -4.51 2.53 -11.62
CA GLU A 27 -4.58 3.49 -12.72
C GLU A 27 -5.49 3.00 -13.85
N LYS A 28 -5.33 1.75 -14.32
CA LYS A 28 -6.22 1.14 -15.33
C LYS A 28 -7.67 1.06 -14.88
N ALA A 29 -7.89 0.92 -13.57
CA ALA A 29 -9.22 0.90 -12.98
C ALA A 29 -9.79 2.30 -12.72
N GLY A 30 -9.00 3.38 -12.90
CA GLY A 30 -9.38 4.75 -12.59
C GLY A 30 -9.62 4.97 -11.09
N ILE A 31 -8.75 4.40 -10.25
CA ILE A 31 -8.81 4.48 -8.79
C ILE A 31 -7.64 5.34 -8.32
N THR A 32 -7.94 6.36 -7.52
CA THR A 32 -6.91 7.20 -6.91
C THR A 32 -6.44 6.56 -5.61
N TYR A 33 -5.13 6.49 -5.43
CA TYR A 33 -4.49 6.03 -4.21
C TYR A 33 -3.21 6.84 -3.98
N TRP A 34 -2.64 6.77 -2.78
CA TRP A 34 -1.36 7.41 -2.47
C TRP A 34 -0.58 6.61 -1.45
N VAL A 35 0.75 6.77 -1.44
CA VAL A 35 1.60 6.26 -0.36
C VAL A 35 1.46 7.13 0.89
N THR A 36 1.59 6.54 2.07
CA THR A 36 1.41 7.25 3.36
C THR A 36 2.48 6.86 4.36
N GLY A 37 2.41 7.42 5.57
CA GLY A 37 3.23 7.00 6.71
C GLY A 37 4.74 7.02 6.46
N GLY A 38 5.41 5.94 6.89
CA GLY A 38 6.85 5.73 6.71
C GLY A 38 7.25 5.68 5.24
N THR A 39 6.41 5.07 4.40
CA THR A 39 6.62 4.97 2.95
C THR A 39 6.71 6.37 2.31
N LEU A 40 5.74 7.25 2.58
CA LEU A 40 5.74 8.62 2.04
C LEU A 40 6.94 9.44 2.57
N LEU A 41 7.21 9.35 3.88
CA LEU A 41 8.34 10.03 4.49
C LEU A 41 9.67 9.57 3.89
N GLY A 42 9.82 8.27 3.64
CA GLY A 42 10.95 7.69 2.94
C GLY A 42 11.10 8.30 1.56
N ALA A 43 10.04 8.27 0.76
CA ALA A 43 10.07 8.74 -0.63
C ALA A 43 10.56 10.20 -0.72
N ILE A 44 10.08 11.07 0.19
CA ILE A 44 10.47 12.48 0.24
C ILE A 44 11.89 12.67 0.79
N ARG A 45 12.24 12.00 1.91
CA ARG A 45 13.47 12.27 2.66
C ARG A 45 14.70 11.56 2.11
N HIS A 46 14.52 10.34 1.60
CA HIS A 46 15.60 9.45 1.15
C HIS A 46 15.57 9.17 -0.36
N GLY A 47 14.54 9.62 -1.07
CA GLY A 47 14.35 9.28 -2.49
C GLY A 47 14.03 7.80 -2.73
N GLY A 48 13.48 7.12 -1.72
CA GLY A 48 13.21 5.68 -1.71
C GLY A 48 12.63 5.27 -0.35
N PHE A 49 12.71 4.00 0.04
CA PHE A 49 12.30 3.59 1.37
C PHE A 49 13.22 4.15 2.47
N ILE A 50 12.72 4.23 3.71
CA ILE A 50 13.62 4.43 4.86
C ILE A 50 14.60 3.24 4.91
N PRO A 51 15.90 3.42 5.20
CA PRO A 51 16.89 2.33 5.08
C PRO A 51 16.60 1.06 5.89
N HIS A 52 15.76 1.17 6.92
CA HIS A 52 15.33 0.09 7.80
C HIS A 52 13.82 -0.18 7.74
N ASP A 53 13.08 0.46 6.83
CA ASP A 53 11.67 0.12 6.56
C ASP A 53 11.58 -1.27 5.95
N ASP A 54 10.60 -2.03 6.42
CA ASP A 54 10.29 -3.38 5.97
C ASP A 54 8.84 -3.55 5.45
N ASP A 55 8.05 -2.48 5.43
CA ASP A 55 6.67 -2.47 4.97
C ASP A 55 6.39 -1.42 3.86
N LEU A 56 5.15 -1.44 3.38
CA LEU A 56 4.64 -0.55 2.35
C LEU A 56 3.19 -0.19 2.70
N ASP A 57 2.96 1.10 2.90
CA ASP A 57 1.65 1.66 3.24
C ASP A 57 1.05 2.45 2.07
N ILE A 58 -0.20 2.14 1.74
CA ILE A 58 -1.00 2.95 0.82
C ILE A 58 -2.34 3.32 1.43
N GLU A 59 -2.94 4.38 0.92
CA GLU A 59 -4.32 4.76 1.21
C GLU A 59 -5.14 4.81 -0.07
N LEU A 60 -6.42 4.49 0.05
CA LEU A 60 -7.43 4.70 -0.99
C LEU A 60 -8.75 5.15 -0.36
N LEU A 61 -9.65 5.66 -1.20
CA LEU A 61 -10.99 6.04 -0.75
C LEU A 61 -11.82 4.80 -0.40
N GLU A 62 -12.52 4.84 0.74
CA GLU A 62 -13.35 3.70 1.20
C GLU A 62 -14.36 3.24 0.14
N GLU A 63 -14.92 4.17 -0.62
CA GLU A 63 -15.86 3.90 -1.71
C GLU A 63 -15.24 3.14 -2.90
N ASP A 64 -13.93 3.27 -3.09
CA ASP A 64 -13.20 2.60 -4.17
C ASP A 64 -12.74 1.18 -3.79
N LEU A 65 -12.85 0.80 -2.51
CA LEU A 65 -12.40 -0.52 -2.05
C LEU A 65 -12.96 -1.69 -2.87
N PRO A 66 -14.27 -1.76 -3.21
CA PRO A 66 -14.79 -2.88 -4.00
C PRO A 66 -14.14 -2.95 -5.39
N ARG A 67 -13.92 -1.80 -6.05
CA ARG A 67 -13.24 -1.74 -7.36
C ARG A 67 -11.76 -2.10 -7.23
N ALA A 68 -11.10 -1.67 -6.17
CA ALA A 68 -9.71 -1.99 -5.89
C ALA A 68 -9.51 -3.49 -5.65
N GLN A 69 -10.41 -4.14 -4.91
CA GLN A 69 -10.40 -5.60 -4.72
C GLN A 69 -10.51 -6.35 -6.06
N VAL A 70 -11.39 -5.89 -6.97
CA VAL A 70 -11.52 -6.47 -8.32
C VAL A 70 -10.25 -6.24 -9.15
N ALA A 71 -9.70 -5.02 -9.12
CA ALA A 71 -8.50 -4.67 -9.89
C ALA A 71 -7.24 -5.42 -9.43
N LEU A 72 -7.13 -5.66 -8.12
CA LEU A 72 -5.97 -6.29 -7.49
C LEU A 72 -6.11 -7.80 -7.29
N GLY A 73 -7.32 -8.37 -7.44
CA GLY A 73 -7.59 -9.80 -7.21
C GLY A 73 -6.83 -10.79 -8.11
N SER A 74 -6.10 -10.31 -9.14
CA SER A 74 -5.17 -11.14 -9.93
C SER A 74 -3.69 -10.97 -9.58
N VAL A 75 -3.34 -10.13 -8.62
CA VAL A 75 -1.98 -10.00 -8.05
C VAL A 75 -1.93 -10.39 -6.59
N GLY A 76 -3.05 -10.26 -5.87
CA GLY A 76 -3.18 -10.70 -4.49
C GLY A 76 -4.37 -11.63 -4.31
N GLU A 77 -4.10 -12.88 -3.95
CA GLU A 77 -5.15 -13.91 -3.84
C GLU A 77 -6.11 -13.70 -2.67
N SER A 78 -5.92 -12.69 -1.82
CA SER A 78 -6.91 -12.31 -0.80
C SER A 78 -6.61 -10.93 -0.25
N PHE A 79 -7.54 -9.98 -0.37
CA PHE A 79 -7.62 -8.91 0.64
C PHE A 79 -8.12 -9.53 1.94
N ARG A 80 -7.39 -9.38 3.04
CA ARG A 80 -7.97 -9.56 4.38
C ARG A 80 -8.08 -8.18 5.03
N GLY A 81 -9.29 -7.63 4.98
CA GLY A 81 -9.65 -6.43 5.73
C GLY A 81 -10.60 -6.80 6.86
N GLY A 82 -10.31 -6.29 8.04
CA GLY A 82 -11.12 -6.54 9.22
C GLY A 82 -10.42 -6.10 10.49
N GLY A 83 -9.99 -4.84 10.55
CA GLY A 83 -9.42 -4.22 11.75
C GLY A 83 -9.46 -2.71 11.70
N GLU A 84 -9.43 -2.06 12.86
CA GLU A 84 -9.20 -0.62 13.01
C GLU A 84 -7.74 -0.38 13.41
N TRP A 85 -7.09 0.61 12.82
CA TRP A 85 -5.73 1.00 13.24
C TRP A 85 -5.78 1.55 14.67
N THR A 86 -5.24 0.81 15.63
CA THR A 86 -4.99 1.26 17.02
C THR A 86 -6.17 1.97 17.70
N GLY A 87 -7.42 1.67 17.35
CA GLY A 87 -8.62 2.31 17.90
C GLY A 87 -8.88 3.75 17.40
N SER A 88 -8.19 4.20 16.34
CA SER A 88 -8.37 5.52 15.72
C SER A 88 -9.66 5.66 14.89
N GLY A 89 -10.40 4.56 14.70
CA GLY A 89 -11.55 4.50 13.79
C GLY A 89 -11.18 4.53 12.31
N VAL A 90 -9.90 4.48 11.94
CA VAL A 90 -9.46 4.32 10.54
C VAL A 90 -9.54 2.84 10.16
N PRO A 91 -10.41 2.47 9.20
CA PRO A 91 -10.46 1.10 8.72
C PRO A 91 -9.16 0.78 7.99
N MET A 92 -8.59 -0.39 8.30
CA MET A 92 -7.42 -0.90 7.62
C MET A 92 -7.62 -2.34 7.14
N GLY A 93 -6.88 -2.67 6.10
CA GLY A 93 -6.74 -4.03 5.61
C GLY A 93 -5.39 -4.23 4.98
N ARG A 94 -5.19 -5.42 4.42
CA ARG A 94 -3.92 -5.79 3.81
C ARG A 94 -4.16 -6.56 2.52
N PHE A 95 -3.45 -6.17 1.46
CA PHE A 95 -3.33 -6.98 0.26
C PHE A 95 -2.12 -7.90 0.38
N PHE A 96 -2.33 -9.17 0.06
CA PHE A 96 -1.34 -10.23 0.18
C PHE A 96 -0.94 -10.72 -1.21
N PHE A 97 0.35 -10.78 -1.52
CA PHE A 97 0.85 -11.02 -2.88
C PHE A 97 1.70 -12.28 -2.95
N TRP A 98 1.28 -13.27 -3.75
CA TRP A 98 1.96 -14.56 -3.88
C TRP A 98 2.87 -14.61 -5.11
N GLY A 99 4.00 -15.29 -4.97
CA GLY A 99 4.87 -15.64 -6.09
C GLY A 99 4.22 -16.66 -7.03
N GLN A 100 4.72 -16.77 -8.25
CA GLN A 100 4.23 -17.76 -9.23
C GLN A 100 4.43 -19.22 -8.79
N ASP A 101 5.24 -19.46 -7.75
CA ASP A 101 5.44 -20.75 -7.10
C ASP A 101 4.45 -21.01 -5.96
N GLY A 102 3.45 -20.13 -5.77
CA GLY A 102 2.42 -20.22 -4.74
C GLY A 102 2.92 -19.84 -3.34
N ARG A 103 4.13 -19.28 -3.21
CA ARG A 103 4.67 -18.85 -1.90
C ARG A 103 4.28 -17.42 -1.60
N PHE A 104 4.13 -17.12 -0.31
CA PHE A 104 4.01 -15.75 0.19
C PHE A 104 5.20 -14.92 -0.31
N SER A 105 4.93 -13.78 -0.98
CA SER A 105 5.97 -12.79 -1.30
C SER A 105 6.00 -11.74 -0.20
N GLU A 106 5.09 -10.76 -0.24
CA GLU A 106 4.97 -9.72 0.79
C GLU A 106 3.50 -9.27 0.90
N SER A 107 3.26 -8.27 1.74
CA SER A 107 1.96 -7.63 1.87
C SER A 107 2.06 -6.10 1.84
N VAL A 108 0.95 -5.46 1.46
CA VAL A 108 0.80 -3.99 1.48
C VAL A 108 -0.30 -3.63 2.44
N ASP A 109 0.00 -2.74 3.38
CA ASP A 109 -0.98 -2.20 4.31
C ASP A 109 -1.80 -1.11 3.62
N VAL A 110 -3.10 -1.16 3.85
CA VAL A 110 -4.10 -0.37 3.15
C VAL A 110 -4.98 0.33 4.17
N PHE A 111 -4.93 1.65 4.17
CA PHE A 111 -5.78 2.48 5.00
C PHE A 111 -6.91 3.07 4.16
N LEU A 112 -8.13 2.97 4.67
CA LEU A 112 -9.31 3.49 3.98
C LEU A 112 -9.63 4.89 4.47
N ARG A 113 -9.80 5.81 3.52
CA ARG A 113 -10.17 7.19 3.80
C ARG A 113 -11.57 7.48 3.31
N LYS A 114 -12.37 8.13 4.15
CA LYS A 114 -13.62 8.74 3.71
C LYS A 114 -13.28 10.01 2.95
N ALA A 115 -13.90 10.19 1.79
CA ALA A 115 -13.87 11.48 1.10
C ALA A 115 -14.51 12.53 2.03
N ARG A 116 -13.69 13.48 2.50
CA ARG A 116 -14.16 14.61 3.30
C ARG A 116 -13.77 15.91 2.61
N PRO A 117 -14.70 16.86 2.43
CA PRO A 117 -14.36 18.19 1.98
C PRO A 117 -13.29 18.82 2.89
N LEU A 118 -12.36 19.57 2.31
CA LEU A 118 -11.32 20.30 3.05
C LEU A 118 -11.92 21.19 4.14
N GLN A 119 -13.12 21.72 3.93
CA GLN A 119 -13.86 22.57 4.85
C GLN A 119 -14.32 21.85 6.13
N GLU A 120 -14.37 20.51 6.12
CA GLU A 120 -14.76 19.68 7.26
C GLU A 120 -13.54 19.15 8.04
N LEU A 121 -12.33 19.38 7.53
CA LEU A 121 -11.12 19.04 8.26
C LEU A 121 -10.90 20.12 9.32
N SER A 122 -10.85 19.72 10.59
CA SER A 122 -10.37 20.61 11.64
C SER A 122 -8.98 21.07 11.27
N GLU A 123 -8.75 22.37 11.17
CA GLU A 123 -7.39 22.90 11.13
C GLU A 123 -6.63 22.32 12.31
N PHE A 124 -5.42 21.79 12.06
CA PHE A 124 -4.54 21.43 13.14
C PHE A 124 -4.36 22.67 14.01
N PRO A 125 -4.58 22.58 15.33
CA PRO A 125 -4.36 23.73 16.18
C PRO A 125 -2.92 24.18 15.96
N SER A 126 -2.74 25.41 15.46
CA SER A 126 -1.44 26.04 15.56
C SER A 126 -1.17 26.18 17.05
N GLU A 127 -0.13 25.51 17.55
CA GLU A 127 0.37 25.88 18.87
C GLU A 127 0.85 27.34 18.76
N GLU A 128 0.13 28.25 19.44
CA GLU A 128 0.57 29.64 19.67
C GLU A 128 1.82 29.66 20.56
#